data_AF-A0AAW0EV19-F1
#
_entry.id   AF-A0AAW0EV19-F1
#
_cell.length_a   1.000
_cell.length_b   1.000
_cell.length_c   1.000
_cell.angle_alpha   90.00
_cell.angle_beta   90.00
_cell.angle_gamma   90.00
#
_symmetry.space_group_name_H-M   'P 1'
#
loop_
_entity.id
_entity.type
_entity.pdbx_description
1 polymer ?
#
loop_
_entity_poly.entity_id
_entity_poly.type
_entity_poly.pdbx_seq_one_letter_code
_entity_poly.pdbx_strand_id
1 'polypeptide(L)'
;MSVDYSKKLDALRELYERVQQKEADIPESAYAAAGLKNKARLKDIEKELSATKKKVSHEVKKKTNEEIEKEYEAMAKEHNMTIEEFKKTVLGKERQAGVGSDFSERHTAQRKERAEQREMKETRRQVDRGDFDMAVDYV
;
A
#
# COMPACT_ATOMS: atom_id res chain seq x y z
N MET A 1 -11.23 -18.63 8.15
CA MET A 1 -12.21 -17.62 8.58
C MET A 1 -11.95 -16.35 7.78
N SER A 2 -12.95 -15.81 7.09
CA SER A 2 -12.83 -14.49 6.46
C SER A 2 -12.58 -13.46 7.56
N VAL A 3 -11.46 -12.74 7.47
CA VAL A 3 -11.17 -11.68 8.43
C VAL A 3 -12.15 -10.54 8.13
N ASP A 4 -13.11 -10.30 9.02
CA ASP A 4 -14.01 -9.16 8.89
C ASP A 4 -13.22 -7.88 9.16
N TYR A 5 -12.64 -7.31 8.10
CA TYR A 5 -11.83 -6.10 8.19
C TYR A 5 -12.62 -4.89 8.72
N SER A 6 -13.96 -4.90 8.61
CA SER A 6 -14.84 -3.89 9.23
C SER A 6 -14.74 -3.91 10.75
N LYS A 7 -14.95 -5.06 11.39
CA LYS A 7 -14.86 -5.23 12.85
C LYS A 7 -13.47 -4.86 13.37
N LYS A 8 -12.43 -5.23 12.63
CA LYS A 8 -11.05 -4.85 12.97
C LYS A 8 -10.83 -3.32 12.88
N LEU A 9 -11.46 -2.66 11.90
CA LEU A 9 -11.35 -1.23 11.70
C LEU A 9 -12.08 -0.45 12.80
N ASP A 10 -13.24 -0.93 13.24
CA ASP A 10 -13.99 -0.33 14.35
C ASP A 10 -13.20 -0.47 15.66
N ALA A 11 -12.66 -1.66 15.96
CA ALA A 11 -11.79 -1.87 17.12
C ALA A 11 -10.53 -0.98 17.10
N LEU A 12 -9.93 -0.74 15.92
CA LEU A 12 -8.79 0.17 15.76
C LEU A 12 -9.17 1.64 16.00
N ARG A 13 -10.39 2.06 15.63
CA ARG A 13 -10.88 3.43 15.89
C ARG A 13 -11.13 3.65 17.38
N GLU A 14 -11.83 2.72 18.01
CA GLU A 14 -12.09 2.79 19.45
C GLU A 14 -10.77 2.83 20.24
N LEU A 15 -9.79 2.01 19.85
CA LEU A 15 -8.48 2.01 20.49
C LEU A 15 -7.72 3.33 20.26
N TYR A 16 -7.79 3.88 19.05
CA TYR A 16 -7.17 5.17 18.74
C TYR A 16 -7.75 6.29 19.61
N GLU A 17 -9.06 6.35 19.76
CA GLU A 17 -9.75 7.36 20.59
C GLU A 17 -9.35 7.23 22.07
N ARG A 18 -9.34 6.02 22.63
CA ARG A 18 -8.93 5.78 24.03
C ARG A 18 -7.47 6.17 24.29
N VAL A 19 -6.58 5.83 23.36
CA VAL A 19 -5.15 6.21 23.44
C VAL A 19 -4.98 7.73 23.30
N GLN A 20 -5.78 8.39 22.46
CA GLN A 20 -5.77 9.84 22.29
C GLN A 20 -6.28 10.57 23.54
N GLN A 21 -7.30 10.02 24.21
CA GLN A 21 -7.84 10.53 25.47
C GLN A 21 -6.94 10.26 26.68
N LYS A 22 -5.82 9.55 26.50
CA LYS A 22 -4.86 9.16 27.55
C LYS A 22 -5.54 8.39 28.70
N GLU A 23 -6.49 7.52 28.36
CA GLU A 23 -7.06 6.62 29.37
C GLU A 23 -5.95 5.77 30.00
N ALA A 24 -5.93 5.73 31.33
CA ALA A 24 -4.83 5.12 32.09
C ALA A 24 -4.82 3.59 32.01
N ASP A 25 -5.99 2.96 31.86
CA ASP A 25 -6.18 1.51 31.92
C ASP A 25 -6.91 0.97 30.68
N ILE A 26 -6.25 1.02 29.52
CA ILE A 26 -6.75 0.37 28.31
C ILE A 26 -6.52 -1.15 28.43
N PRO A 27 -7.58 -1.98 28.39
CA PRO A 27 -7.42 -3.42 28.59
C PRO A 27 -6.67 -4.07 27.42
N GLU A 28 -5.88 -5.11 27.70
CA GLU A 28 -5.10 -5.84 26.68
C GLU A 28 -5.99 -6.45 25.58
N SER A 29 -7.25 -6.76 25.93
CA SER A 29 -8.26 -7.25 25.01
C SER A 29 -8.59 -6.24 23.89
N ALA A 30 -8.49 -4.93 24.16
CA ALA A 30 -8.70 -3.90 23.13
C ALA A 30 -7.57 -3.93 22.09
N TYR A 31 -6.31 -4.09 22.54
CA TYR A 31 -5.16 -4.22 21.64
C TYR A 31 -5.22 -5.52 20.82
N ALA A 32 -5.61 -6.63 21.46
CA ALA A 32 -5.77 -7.91 20.79
C ALA A 32 -6.89 -7.88 19.73
N ALA A 33 -8.04 -7.25 20.03
CA ALA A 33 -9.14 -7.07 19.07
C ALA A 33 -8.73 -6.21 17.86
N ALA A 34 -7.90 -5.19 18.09
CA ALA A 34 -7.29 -4.39 17.05
C ALA A 34 -6.15 -5.10 16.29
N GLY A 35 -5.69 -6.26 16.76
CA GLY A 35 -4.58 -7.03 16.19
C GLY A 35 -3.20 -6.38 16.42
N LEU A 36 -3.10 -5.51 17.42
CA LEU A 36 -1.88 -4.78 17.79
C LEU A 36 -1.22 -5.41 19.02
N LYS A 37 0.07 -5.15 19.19
CA LYS A 37 0.77 -5.50 20.43
C LYS A 37 0.29 -4.61 21.57
N ASN A 38 0.28 -5.15 22.79
CA ASN A 38 -0.05 -4.38 23.99
C ASN A 38 0.88 -3.15 24.11
N LYS A 39 0.31 -1.99 24.49
CA LYS A 39 1.00 -0.69 24.55
C LYS A 39 1.61 -0.23 23.21
N ALA A 40 0.95 -0.53 22.09
CA ALA A 40 1.32 0.02 20.78
C ALA A 40 1.34 1.56 20.80
N ARG A 41 2.31 2.17 20.11
CA ARG A 41 2.38 3.63 20.00
C ARG A 41 1.24 4.14 19.13
N LEU A 42 0.83 5.39 19.36
CA LEU A 42 -0.20 6.06 18.55
C LEU A 42 0.10 6.01 17.05
N LYS A 43 1.38 6.19 16.66
CA LYS A 43 1.82 6.05 15.25
C LYS A 43 1.64 4.65 14.67
N ASP A 44 1.81 3.61 15.48
CA ASP A 44 1.64 2.23 15.02
C ASP A 44 0.16 1.92 14.80
N ILE A 45 -0.70 2.44 15.68
CA ILE A 45 -2.17 2.37 15.56
C ILE A 45 -2.64 3.09 14.28
N GLU A 46 -2.17 4.32 14.04
CA GLU A 46 -2.50 5.07 12.82
C GLU A 46 -2.06 4.35 11.54
N LYS A 47 -0.87 3.75 11.56
CA LYS A 47 -0.35 2.98 10.44
C LYS A 47 -1.24 1.78 10.15
N GLU A 48 -1.63 1.02 11.17
CA GLU A 48 -2.55 -0.11 11.00
C GLU A 48 -3.95 0.31 10.57
N LEU A 49 -4.47 1.42 11.08
CA LEU A 49 -5.76 1.99 10.69
C LEU A 49 -5.74 2.40 9.20
N SER A 50 -4.65 3.01 8.73
CA SER A 50 -4.47 3.33 7.30
C SER A 50 -4.37 2.08 6.42
N ALA A 51 -3.68 1.04 6.89
CA ALA A 51 -3.50 -0.20 6.16
C ALA A 51 -4.82 -0.99 6.06
N THR A 52 -5.58 -1.08 7.16
CA THR A 52 -6.89 -1.75 7.19
C THR A 52 -7.92 -1.02 6.33
N LYS A 53 -7.98 0.33 6.37
CA LYS A 53 -8.80 1.14 5.45
C LYS A 53 -8.52 0.81 3.97
N LYS A 54 -7.24 0.69 3.61
CA LYS A 54 -6.84 0.32 2.23
C LYS A 54 -7.31 -1.08 1.85
N LYS A 55 -7.21 -2.05 2.76
CA LYS A 55 -7.70 -3.42 2.54
C LYS A 55 -9.21 -3.46 2.35
N VAL A 56 -9.97 -2.80 3.23
CA VAL A 56 -11.44 -2.69 3.11
C VAL A 56 -11.82 -2.05 1.77
N SER A 57 -11.18 -0.94 1.40
CA SER A 57 -11.45 -0.28 0.11
C SER A 57 -11.16 -1.19 -1.08
N HIS A 58 -10.07 -1.96 -1.05
CA HIS A 58 -9.73 -2.90 -2.10
C HIS A 58 -10.75 -4.04 -2.21
N GLU A 59 -11.22 -4.57 -1.08
CA GLU A 59 -12.25 -5.62 -1.07
C GLU A 59 -13.59 -5.12 -1.58
N VAL A 60 -14.01 -3.92 -1.17
CA VAL A 60 -15.24 -3.29 -1.70
C VAL A 60 -15.11 -3.09 -3.21
N LYS A 61 -13.99 -2.52 -3.68
CA LYS A 61 -13.75 -2.33 -5.12
C LYS A 61 -13.75 -3.64 -5.89
N LYS A 62 -13.21 -4.71 -5.31
CA LYS A 62 -13.22 -6.03 -5.93
C LYS A 62 -14.65 -6.55 -6.07
N LYS A 63 -15.45 -6.49 -5.00
CA LYS A 63 -16.87 -6.90 -5.03
C LYS A 63 -17.68 -6.09 -6.04
N THR A 64 -17.54 -4.76 -6.03
CA THR A 64 -18.24 -3.90 -6.99
C THR A 64 -17.81 -4.19 -8.43
N ASN A 65 -16.53 -4.45 -8.68
CA ASN A 65 -16.06 -4.80 -10.02
C ASN A 65 -16.63 -6.16 -10.48
N GLU A 66 -16.70 -7.15 -9.59
CA GLU A 66 -17.31 -8.45 -9.88
C GLU A 66 -18.82 -8.32 -10.17
N GLU A 67 -19.54 -7.47 -9.44
CA GLU A 67 -20.95 -7.15 -9.69
C GLU A 67 -21.14 -6.45 -11.04
N ILE A 68 -20.34 -5.42 -11.31
CA ILE A 68 -20.33 -4.69 -12.58
C ILE A 68 -20.01 -5.64 -13.75
N GLU A 69 -19.09 -6.59 -13.57
CA GLU A 69 -18.79 -7.59 -14.62
C GLU A 69 -19.96 -8.51 -14.89
N LYS A 70 -20.69 -8.95 -13.86
CA LYS A 70 -21.92 -9.75 -14.03
C LYS A 70 -23.04 -8.95 -14.71
N GLU A 71 -23.19 -7.67 -14.39
CA GLU A 71 -24.15 -6.79 -15.06
C GLU A 71 -23.80 -6.60 -16.53
N TYR A 72 -22.51 -6.40 -16.85
CA TYR A 72 -22.04 -6.33 -18.24
C TYR A 72 -22.20 -7.66 -18.98
N GLU A 73 -22.03 -8.79 -18.31
CA GLU A 73 -22.33 -10.11 -18.88
C GLU A 73 -23.81 -10.30 -19.20
N ALA A 74 -24.70 -9.85 -18.31
CA ALA A 74 -26.14 -9.90 -18.53
C ALA A 74 -26.55 -9.01 -19.72
N MET A 75 -26.09 -7.76 -19.76
CA MET A 75 -26.38 -6.85 -20.87
C MET A 75 -25.78 -7.35 -22.20
N ALA A 76 -24.56 -7.90 -22.20
CA ALA A 76 -23.96 -8.45 -23.42
C ALA A 76 -24.79 -9.63 -23.99
N LYS A 77 -25.33 -10.49 -23.12
CA LYS A 77 -26.24 -11.57 -23.52
C LYS A 77 -27.56 -11.03 -24.09
N GLU A 78 -28.15 -10.01 -23.49
CA GLU A 78 -29.37 -9.37 -23.99
C GLU A 78 -29.19 -8.77 -25.39
N HIS A 79 -27.99 -8.25 -25.67
CA HIS A 79 -27.64 -7.67 -26.96
C HIS A 79 -27.03 -8.66 -27.98
N ASN A 80 -26.96 -9.96 -27.67
CA ASN A 80 -26.33 -11.00 -28.51
C ASN A 80 -24.88 -10.66 -28.92
N MET A 81 -24.13 -9.98 -28.05
CA MET A 81 -22.73 -9.62 -28.28
C MET A 81 -21.83 -10.31 -27.26
N THR A 82 -20.54 -10.46 -27.57
CA THR A 82 -19.57 -10.87 -26.56
C THR A 82 -19.30 -9.73 -25.57
N ILE A 83 -18.87 -10.06 -24.35
CA ILE A 83 -18.55 -9.06 -23.30
C ILE A 83 -17.49 -8.06 -23.78
N GLU A 84 -16.52 -8.54 -24.57
CA GLU A 84 -15.46 -7.70 -25.12
C GLU A 84 -15.98 -6.73 -26.18
N GLU A 85 -16.89 -7.18 -27.04
CA GLU A 85 -17.55 -6.32 -28.02
C GLU A 85 -18.44 -5.30 -27.32
N PHE A 86 -19.26 -5.70 -26.33
CA PHE A 86 -20.11 -4.79 -25.56
C PHE A 86 -19.28 -3.73 -24.81
N LYS A 87 -18.16 -4.12 -24.20
CA LYS A 87 -17.23 -3.18 -23.54
C LYS A 87 -16.56 -2.20 -24.52
N LYS A 88 -16.32 -2.62 -25.77
CA LYS A 88 -15.74 -1.78 -26.82
C LYS A 88 -16.76 -0.87 -27.49
N THR A 89 -17.94 -1.38 -27.84
CA THR A 89 -18.94 -0.67 -28.66
C THR A 89 -19.88 0.21 -27.85
N VAL A 90 -20.35 -0.26 -26.69
CA VAL A 90 -21.36 0.43 -25.88
C VAL A 90 -20.74 1.29 -24.78
N LEU A 91 -19.71 0.78 -24.11
CA LEU A 91 -19.06 1.50 -23.02
C LEU A 91 -17.99 2.50 -23.51
N GLY A 92 -17.57 2.44 -24.77
CA GLY A 92 -16.49 3.27 -25.31
C GLY A 92 -15.17 3.15 -24.55
N LYS A 93 -15.04 2.12 -23.70
CA LYS A 93 -13.85 1.88 -22.88
C LYS A 93 -12.85 1.13 -23.75
N GLU A 94 -12.17 1.85 -24.65
CA GLU A 94 -10.79 1.47 -24.89
C GLU A 94 -10.13 1.41 -23.51
N ARG A 95 -9.62 0.24 -23.10
CA ARG A 95 -8.58 0.22 -22.09
C ARG A 95 -7.40 0.98 -22.71
N GLN A 96 -7.39 2.30 -22.64
CA GLN A 96 -6.14 3.03 -22.63
C GLN A 96 -5.36 2.39 -21.49
N ALA A 97 -4.28 1.70 -21.83
CA ALA A 97 -3.30 1.27 -20.85
C ALA A 97 -3.04 2.51 -19.99
N GLY A 98 -3.46 2.45 -18.72
CA GLY A 98 -3.54 3.63 -17.89
C GLY A 98 -2.24 4.40 -18.01
N VAL A 99 -2.35 5.71 -18.26
CA VAL A 99 -1.25 6.68 -18.17
C VAL A 99 -0.75 6.64 -16.72
N GLY A 100 0.04 5.60 -16.45
CA GLY A 100 0.51 5.15 -15.14
C GLY A 100 1.94 4.64 -15.22
N SER A 101 2.58 4.80 -16.38
CA SER A 101 4.04 4.73 -16.54
C SER A 101 4.73 5.72 -15.59
N ASP A 102 4.15 6.89 -15.37
CA ASP A 102 4.74 7.94 -14.53
C ASP A 102 4.98 7.53 -13.06
N PHE A 103 4.08 6.74 -12.46
CA PHE A 103 4.26 6.35 -11.05
C PHE A 103 5.32 5.26 -10.89
N SER A 104 5.31 4.30 -11.83
CA SER A 104 6.32 3.23 -11.92
C SER A 104 7.71 3.82 -12.14
N GLU A 105 7.82 4.75 -13.09
CA GLU A 105 9.07 5.43 -13.46
C GLU A 105 9.59 6.33 -12.34
N ARG A 106 8.71 7.07 -11.64
CA ARG A 106 9.12 7.86 -10.46
C ARG A 106 9.67 6.97 -9.34
N HIS A 107 9.10 5.79 -9.13
CA HIS A 107 9.55 4.88 -8.08
C HIS A 107 10.87 4.19 -8.44
N THR A 108 11.09 3.83 -9.71
CA THR A 108 12.39 3.30 -10.17
C THR A 108 13.48 4.38 -10.13
N ALA A 109 13.18 5.61 -10.54
CA ALA A 109 14.10 6.75 -10.43
C ALA A 109 14.50 7.03 -8.98
N GLN A 110 13.52 7.10 -8.06
CA GLN A 110 13.79 7.34 -6.64
C GLN A 110 14.59 6.18 -5.98
N ARG A 111 14.44 4.94 -6.47
CA ARG A 111 15.27 3.82 -6.00
C ARG A 111 16.72 3.95 -6.45
N LYS A 112 16.96 4.37 -7.70
CA LYS A 112 18.31 4.62 -8.23
C LYS A 112 19.01 5.75 -7.46
N GLU A 113 18.33 6.88 -7.27
CA GLU A 113 18.87 8.03 -6.54
C GLU A 113 19.28 7.65 -5.09
N ARG A 114 18.47 6.83 -4.41
CA ARG A 114 18.82 6.33 -3.06
C ARG A 114 20.01 5.36 -3.07
N ALA A 115 20.22 4.60 -4.13
CA ALA A 115 21.38 3.72 -4.26
C ALA A 115 22.65 4.54 -4.48
N GLU A 116 22.60 5.52 -5.40
CA GLU A 116 23.70 6.44 -5.68
C GLU A 116 24.10 7.25 -4.43
N GLN A 117 23.14 7.73 -3.64
CA GLN A 117 23.42 8.42 -2.38
C GLN A 117 24.11 7.53 -1.32
N ARG A 118 23.88 6.22 -1.36
CA ARG A 118 24.54 5.27 -0.45
C ARG A 118 25.96 4.99 -0.91
N GLU A 119 26.14 4.74 -2.20
CA GLU A 119 27.44 4.53 -2.82
C GLU A 119 28.35 5.74 -2.58
N MET A 120 27.87 6.96 -2.80
CA MET A 120 28.61 8.20 -2.52
C MET A 120 29.00 8.38 -1.04
N LYS A 121 28.23 7.81 -0.10
CA LYS A 121 28.58 7.83 1.33
C LYS A 121 29.61 6.77 1.67
N GLU A 122 29.55 5.62 1.01
CA GLU A 122 30.52 4.54 1.18
C GLU A 122 31.88 4.92 0.59
N THR A 123 31.91 5.54 -0.59
CA THR A 123 33.14 6.04 -1.20
C THR A 123 33.78 7.14 -0.34
N ARG A 124 33.00 8.10 0.15
CA ARG A 124 33.51 9.10 1.12
C ARG A 124 34.09 8.45 2.37
N ARG A 125 33.44 7.43 2.93
CA ARG A 125 33.96 6.69 4.09
C ARG A 125 35.25 5.94 3.79
N GLN A 126 35.42 5.39 2.59
CA GLN A 126 36.68 4.73 2.17
C GLN A 126 37.81 5.75 2.01
N VAL A 127 37.51 6.91 1.42
CA VAL A 127 38.46 8.04 1.32
C VAL A 127 38.84 8.56 2.71
N ASP A 128 37.88 8.80 3.60
CA ASP A 128 38.12 9.27 4.96
C ASP A 128 38.90 8.25 5.82
N ARG A 129 38.85 6.96 5.47
CA ARG A 129 39.64 5.90 6.11
C ARG A 129 41.08 5.81 5.58
N GLY A 130 41.43 6.56 4.55
CA GLY A 130 42.76 6.56 3.96
C GLY A 130 43.06 5.32 3.11
N ASP A 131 42.04 4.54 2.71
CA ASP A 131 42.22 3.29 1.95
C ASP A 131 42.85 3.53 0.55
N PHE A 132 42.85 4.77 0.06
CA PHE A 132 43.42 5.17 -1.23
C PHE A 132 44.82 5.82 -1.13
N ASP A 133 45.35 6.07 0.08
CA ASP A 133 46.65 6.74 0.29
C ASP A 133 47.85 5.76 0.37
N MET A 134 47.61 4.45 0.27
CA MET A 134 48.68 3.42 0.38
C MET A 134 49.37 3.05 -0.94
N ALA A 135 49.08 3.73 -2.06
CA ALA A 135 49.78 3.52 -3.33
C ALA A 135 50.85 4.61 -3.55
N VAL A 136 51.90 4.59 -2.72
CA VAL A 136 53.11 5.37 -2.97
C VAL A 136 54.14 4.42 -3.60
N ASP A 137 54.27 4.49 -4.93
CA ASP A 137 55.38 3.85 -5.64
C ASP A 137 56.68 4.56 -5.22
N TYR A 138 57.52 3.85 -4.46
CA TYR A 138 58.88 4.29 -4.18
C TYR A 138 59.71 4.18 -5.47
N VAL A 139 60.18 5.32 -5.99
CA VAL A 139 61.25 5.42 -7.00
C VAL A 139 62.60 5.47 -6.31
#